data_AF-A0A9C7BJ26-F1
#
_entry.id   AF-A0A9C7BJ26-F1
#
_cell.length_a   1.000
_cell.length_b   1.000
_cell.length_c   1.000
_cell.angle_alpha   90.00
_cell.angle_beta   90.00
_cell.angle_gamma   90.00
#
_symmetry.space_group_name_H-M   'P 1'
#
loop_
_entity.id
_entity.type
_entity.pdbx_description
1 polymer ?
#
loop_
_entity_poly.entity_id
_entity_poly.type
_entity_poly.pdbx_seq_one_letter_code
_entity_poly.pdbx_strand_id
1 'polypeptide(L)'
;MSAETALPSLDFLAAECSQKISAAIDPTDGNKKAQDMENLITKALGVLQEQGVYALFLFLLWRCGSGDEGENDEKRAAAVLVSELLVMLGKEPLGALQIGYLDKIDSASVSKQKTKILSHVADHIVRKNDTLFLVRDLFEQALIYARYTAKASKKGR
;
A
#
# COMPACT_ATOMS: atom_id res chain seq x y z
N MET A 1 -34.23 -13.28 -7.58
CA MET A 1 -32.89 -13.88 -7.51
C MET A 1 -31.93 -12.77 -7.18
N SER A 2 -31.65 -12.54 -5.90
CA SER A 2 -30.60 -11.60 -5.51
C SER A 2 -29.28 -12.20 -5.97
N ALA A 3 -28.53 -11.48 -6.81
CA ALA A 3 -27.18 -11.89 -7.16
C ALA A 3 -26.39 -11.95 -5.85
N GLU A 4 -25.98 -13.15 -5.47
CA GLU A 4 -25.01 -13.37 -4.41
C GLU A 4 -23.73 -12.67 -4.87
N THR A 5 -23.43 -11.50 -4.30
CA THR A 5 -22.21 -10.76 -4.64
C THR A 5 -21.04 -11.60 -4.16
N ALA A 6 -20.44 -12.37 -5.08
CA ALA A 6 -19.29 -13.20 -4.78
C ALA A 6 -18.19 -12.32 -4.18
N LEU A 7 -17.65 -12.74 -3.03
CA LEU A 7 -16.56 -12.03 -2.39
C LEU A 7 -15.37 -11.94 -3.36
N PRO A 8 -14.68 -10.78 -3.43
CA PRO A 8 -13.55 -10.63 -4.32
C PRO A 8 -12.41 -11.58 -3.93
N SER A 9 -11.68 -12.07 -4.92
CA SER A 9 -10.46 -12.83 -4.68
C SER A 9 -9.35 -11.94 -4.12
N LEU A 10 -8.37 -12.54 -3.44
CA LEU A 10 -7.20 -11.81 -2.93
C LEU A 10 -6.39 -11.17 -4.06
N ASP A 11 -6.31 -11.82 -5.23
CA ASP A 11 -5.65 -11.27 -6.41
C ASP A 11 -6.38 -10.02 -6.94
N PHE A 12 -7.72 -10.03 -6.92
CA PHE A 12 -8.51 -8.84 -7.26
C PHE A 12 -8.24 -7.69 -6.27
N LEU A 13 -8.20 -7.98 -4.97
CA LEU A 13 -7.89 -6.96 -3.95
C LEU A 13 -6.48 -6.36 -4.16
N ALA A 14 -5.49 -7.19 -4.49
CA ALA A 14 -4.14 -6.74 -4.81
C ALA A 14 -4.12 -5.85 -6.08
N ALA A 15 -4.85 -6.24 -7.12
CA ALA A 15 -4.97 -5.46 -8.36
C ALA A 15 -5.67 -4.12 -8.12
N GLU A 16 -6.74 -4.11 -7.32
CA GLU A 16 -7.46 -2.89 -6.95
C GLU A 16 -6.56 -1.95 -6.13
N CYS A 17 -5.80 -2.49 -5.16
CA CYS A 17 -4.80 -1.73 -4.40
C CYS A 17 -3.77 -1.08 -5.32
N SER A 18 -3.20 -1.84 -6.27
CA SER A 18 -2.28 -1.33 -7.30
C SER A 18 -2.88 -0.19 -8.13
N GLN A 19 -4.15 -0.32 -8.53
CA GLN A 19 -4.82 0.72 -9.31
C GLN A 19 -4.96 2.01 -8.49
N LYS A 20 -5.32 1.91 -7.22
CA LYS A 20 -5.43 3.07 -6.32
C LYS A 20 -4.09 3.74 -6.03
N ILE A 21 -3.03 2.94 -5.84
CA ILE A 21 -1.66 3.44 -5.73
C ILE A 21 -1.27 4.22 -6.99
N SER A 22 -1.63 3.68 -8.15
CA SER A 22 -1.27 4.28 -9.45
C SER A 22 -2.11 5.52 -9.78
N ALA A 23 -3.31 5.65 -9.23
CA ALA A 23 -4.14 6.86 -9.37
C ALA A 23 -3.49 8.10 -8.74
N ALA A 24 -2.51 7.93 -7.85
CA ALA A 24 -1.68 9.03 -7.36
C ALA A 24 -0.65 9.53 -8.38
N ILE A 25 -0.43 8.79 -9.47
CA ILE A 25 0.35 9.22 -10.63
C ILE A 25 -0.66 9.81 -11.62
N ASP A 26 -0.70 11.13 -11.78
CA ASP A 26 -1.58 11.71 -12.80
C ASP A 26 -1.13 11.19 -14.18
N PRO A 27 -2.06 10.71 -15.03
CA PRO A 27 -1.71 10.33 -16.39
C PRO A 27 -1.19 11.51 -17.23
N THR A 28 -1.12 12.75 -16.74
CA THR A 28 -0.48 13.91 -17.36
C THR A 28 0.88 14.27 -16.76
N ASP A 29 1.28 13.64 -15.66
CA ASP A 29 2.39 14.06 -14.79
C ASP A 29 3.81 13.75 -15.29
N GLY A 30 3.95 13.37 -16.57
CA GLY A 30 5.24 13.15 -17.21
C GLY A 30 6.01 11.91 -16.72
N ASN A 31 7.06 11.57 -17.46
CA ASN A 31 7.77 10.30 -17.31
C ASN A 31 8.53 10.16 -15.96
N LYS A 32 8.88 11.29 -15.33
CA LYS A 32 9.68 11.35 -14.11
C LYS A 32 8.91 10.87 -12.89
N LYS A 33 7.65 11.28 -12.72
CA LYS A 33 6.81 10.88 -11.58
C LYS A 33 6.50 9.39 -11.59
N ALA A 34 6.20 8.83 -12.76
CA ALA A 34 6.04 7.39 -12.94
C ALA A 34 7.31 6.62 -12.56
N GLN A 35 8.49 7.14 -12.95
CA GLN A 35 9.78 6.55 -12.60
C GLN A 35 10.09 6.65 -11.09
N ASP A 36 9.80 7.78 -10.46
CA ASP A 36 10.03 7.95 -9.01
C ASP A 36 9.11 7.02 -8.20
N MET A 37 7.86 6.84 -8.62
CA MET A 37 6.96 5.86 -8.04
C MET A 37 7.47 4.42 -8.27
N GLU A 38 7.88 4.06 -9.49
CA GLU A 38 8.47 2.75 -9.80
C GLU A 38 9.68 2.45 -8.89
N ASN A 39 10.55 3.45 -8.69
CA ASN A 39 11.73 3.34 -7.82
C ASN A 39 11.34 3.14 -6.35
N LEU A 40 10.36 3.89 -5.85
CA LEU A 40 9.88 3.76 -4.48
C LEU A 40 9.26 2.38 -4.23
N ILE A 41 8.38 1.92 -5.14
CA ILE A 41 7.76 0.59 -5.06
C ILE A 41 8.82 -0.51 -5.13
N THR A 42 9.84 -0.36 -5.98
CA THR A 42 10.93 -1.35 -6.07
C THR A 42 11.72 -1.45 -4.76
N LYS A 43 12.00 -0.32 -4.10
CA LYS A 43 12.64 -0.32 -2.78
C LYS A 43 11.73 -0.94 -1.72
N ALA A 44 10.44 -0.60 -1.73
CA ALA A 44 9.46 -1.16 -0.80
C ALA A 44 9.35 -2.68 -0.94
N LEU A 45 9.31 -3.20 -2.18
CA LEU A 45 9.35 -4.63 -2.47
C LEU A 45 10.62 -5.29 -1.90
N GLY A 46 11.79 -4.71 -2.14
CA GLY A 46 13.05 -5.24 -1.59
C GLY A 46 13.02 -5.32 -0.06
N VAL A 47 12.55 -4.26 0.61
CA VAL A 47 12.41 -4.26 2.08
C VAL A 47 11.41 -5.33 2.55
N LEU A 48 10.26 -5.47 1.88
CA LEU A 48 9.27 -6.50 2.24
C LEU A 48 9.83 -7.92 2.08
N GLN A 49 10.54 -8.17 0.99
CA GLN A 49 11.07 -9.50 0.66
C GLN A 49 12.24 -9.89 1.57
N GLU A 50 13.13 -8.95 1.89
CA GLU A 50 14.34 -9.21 2.68
C GLU A 50 14.13 -9.05 4.19
N GLN A 51 13.32 -8.07 4.61
CA GLN A 51 13.21 -7.64 6.03
C GLN A 51 11.79 -7.79 6.61
N GLY A 52 10.79 -8.10 5.78
CA GLY A 52 9.43 -8.40 6.21
C GLY A 52 8.50 -7.19 6.40
N VAL A 53 7.27 -7.48 6.84
CA VAL A 53 6.14 -6.52 6.86
C VAL A 53 6.37 -5.33 7.79
N TYR A 54 6.93 -5.55 8.98
CA TYR A 54 7.18 -4.44 9.91
C TYR A 54 8.20 -3.44 9.35
N ALA A 55 9.29 -3.96 8.78
CA ALA A 55 10.33 -3.14 8.15
C ALA A 55 9.79 -2.36 6.94
N LEU A 56 8.90 -2.97 6.14
CA LEU A 56 8.20 -2.27 5.06
C LEU A 56 7.47 -1.02 5.57
N PHE A 57 6.65 -1.15 6.61
CA PHE A 57 5.92 0.00 7.16
C PHE A 57 6.86 1.03 7.78
N LEU A 58 7.90 0.60 8.50
CA LEU A 58 8.88 1.54 9.05
C LEU A 58 9.57 2.35 7.95
N PHE A 59 9.98 1.68 6.86
CA PHE A 59 10.58 2.30 5.69
C PHE A 59 9.63 3.32 5.04
N LEU A 60 8.38 2.91 4.75
CA LEU A 60 7.40 3.77 4.11
C LEU A 60 7.03 4.97 4.99
N LEU A 61 6.83 4.76 6.29
CA LEU A 61 6.49 5.84 7.23
C LEU A 61 7.64 6.82 7.47
N TRP A 62 8.89 6.35 7.41
CA TRP A 62 10.07 7.22 7.37
C TRP A 62 10.12 8.06 6.09
N ARG A 63 9.66 7.49 4.97
CA ARG A 63 9.56 8.19 3.67
C ARG A 63 8.35 9.10 3.54
N CYS A 64 7.29 8.87 4.33
CA CYS A 64 6.18 9.82 4.48
C CYS A 64 6.71 11.11 5.10
N GLY A 65 6.35 12.26 4.54
CA GLY A 65 6.70 13.53 5.16
C GLY A 65 5.88 13.86 6.42
N SER A 66 5.87 15.13 6.79
CA SER A 66 5.08 15.71 7.88
C SER A 66 3.60 15.89 7.51
N GLY A 67 3.24 15.80 6.23
CA GLY A 67 1.87 15.96 5.73
C GLY A 67 1.49 17.43 5.46
N ASP A 68 2.48 18.29 5.27
CA ASP A 68 2.30 19.72 4.99
C ASP A 68 2.07 19.98 3.49
N GLU A 69 1.39 21.08 3.16
CA GLU A 69 1.26 21.54 1.78
C GLU A 69 2.66 21.83 1.18
N GLY A 70 2.90 21.37 -0.05
CA GLY A 70 4.18 21.54 -0.75
C GLY A 70 5.17 20.37 -0.62
N GLU A 71 4.79 19.24 0.00
CA GLU A 71 5.62 18.05 -0.01
C GLU A 71 5.91 17.50 -1.41
N ASN A 72 7.15 17.05 -1.61
CA ASN A 72 7.59 16.36 -2.82
C ASN A 72 6.75 15.10 -3.06
N ASP A 73 6.47 14.82 -4.32
CA ASP A 73 5.72 13.68 -4.84
C ASP A 73 6.18 12.34 -4.26
N GLU A 74 7.48 12.12 -4.01
CA GLU A 74 7.98 10.88 -3.37
C GLU A 74 7.38 10.66 -1.97
N LYS A 75 7.22 11.73 -1.18
CA LYS A 75 6.66 11.65 0.18
C LYS A 75 5.16 11.35 0.15
N ARG A 76 4.45 11.96 -0.81
CA ARG A 76 3.03 11.69 -1.06
C ARG A 76 2.81 10.26 -1.54
N ALA A 77 3.66 9.78 -2.44
CA ALA A 77 3.65 8.40 -2.93
C ALA A 77 3.83 7.39 -1.79
N ALA A 78 4.75 7.64 -0.85
CA ALA A 78 4.93 6.79 0.32
C ALA A 78 3.67 6.76 1.20
N ALA A 79 3.02 7.91 1.41
CA ALA A 79 1.78 7.99 2.18
C ALA A 79 0.63 7.23 1.50
N VAL A 80 0.50 7.35 0.17
CA VAL A 80 -0.47 6.58 -0.63
C VAL A 80 -0.22 5.07 -0.49
N LEU A 81 1.03 4.62 -0.60
CA LEU A 81 1.37 3.20 -0.41
C LEU A 81 0.90 2.70 0.97
N VAL A 82 1.18 3.44 2.04
CA VAL A 82 0.75 3.06 3.39
C VAL A 82 -0.78 3.01 3.49
N SER A 83 -1.48 4.05 3.03
CA SER A 83 -2.94 4.11 3.18
C SER A 83 -3.63 3.01 2.38
N GLU A 84 -3.22 2.78 1.13
CA GLU A 84 -3.88 1.78 0.26
C GLU A 84 -3.61 0.34 0.72
N LEU A 85 -2.41 0.05 1.22
CA LEU A 85 -2.11 -1.26 1.81
C LEU A 85 -2.99 -1.53 3.04
N LEU A 86 -3.15 -0.54 3.94
CA LEU A 86 -4.00 -0.67 5.13
C LEU A 86 -5.49 -0.76 4.79
N VAL A 87 -5.96 0.04 3.82
CA VAL A 87 -7.35 0.00 3.34
C VAL A 87 -7.67 -1.36 2.75
N MET A 88 -6.76 -1.96 1.98
CA MET A 88 -6.94 -3.30 1.41
C MET A 88 -7.18 -4.35 2.50
N LEU A 89 -6.45 -4.30 3.63
CA LEU A 89 -6.63 -5.24 4.74
C LEU A 89 -7.98 -5.13 5.44
N GLY A 90 -8.69 -4.00 5.30
CA GLY A 90 -10.03 -3.80 5.86
C GLY A 90 -11.18 -4.30 4.97
N LYS A 91 -10.91 -4.77 3.75
CA LYS A 91 -11.93 -5.24 2.81
C LYS A 91 -12.27 -6.71 3.03
N GLU A 92 -13.50 -7.09 2.75
CA GLU A 92 -13.85 -8.52 2.69
C GLU A 92 -13.12 -9.21 1.51
N PRO A 93 -12.66 -10.47 1.67
CA PRO A 93 -12.84 -11.35 2.83
C PRO A 93 -11.83 -11.15 3.99
N LEU A 94 -10.87 -10.22 3.87
CA LEU A 94 -9.82 -10.00 4.89
C LEU A 94 -10.37 -9.36 6.17
N GLY A 95 -11.47 -8.59 6.07
CA GLY A 95 -12.17 -7.98 7.19
C GLY A 95 -12.52 -8.99 8.29
N ALA A 96 -12.92 -10.21 7.90
CA ALA A 96 -13.21 -11.32 8.80
C ALA A 96 -12.03 -11.72 9.71
N LEU A 97 -10.78 -11.44 9.30
CA LEU A 97 -9.58 -11.77 10.08
C LEU A 97 -9.27 -10.73 11.16
N GLN A 98 -9.98 -9.60 11.18
CA GLN A 98 -9.78 -8.50 12.13
C GLN A 98 -8.34 -7.94 12.11
N ILE A 99 -7.80 -7.80 10.89
CA ILE A 99 -6.44 -7.30 10.61
C ILE A 99 -6.44 -5.89 9.99
N GLY A 100 -7.60 -5.40 9.56
CA GLY A 100 -7.78 -4.07 9.01
C GLY A 100 -7.48 -2.97 10.02
N TYR A 101 -6.96 -1.84 9.53
CA TYR A 101 -6.69 -0.67 10.36
C TYR A 101 -8.01 -0.03 10.82
N LEU A 102 -8.13 0.22 12.13
CA LEU A 102 -9.40 0.61 12.74
C LEU A 102 -9.75 2.09 12.53
N ASP A 103 -8.76 2.95 12.48
CA ASP A 103 -8.95 4.39 12.28
C ASP A 103 -9.14 4.68 10.78
N LYS A 104 -9.87 5.76 10.46
CA LYS A 104 -9.93 6.25 9.07
C LYS A 104 -8.50 6.62 8.63
N ILE A 105 -8.10 6.08 7.48
CA ILE A 105 -6.78 6.30 6.90
C ILE A 105 -6.91 6.71 5.44
N ASP A 106 -6.14 7.74 5.09
CA ASP A 106 -5.93 8.26 3.75
C ASP A 106 -4.51 8.82 3.68
N SER A 107 -4.03 9.15 2.49
CA SER A 107 -2.66 9.64 2.30
C SER A 107 -2.35 10.92 3.11
N ALA A 108 -3.35 11.78 3.36
CA ALA A 108 -3.18 13.01 4.13
C ALA A 108 -3.07 12.77 5.65
N SER A 109 -3.62 11.67 6.16
CA SER A 109 -3.67 11.36 7.59
C SER A 109 -2.54 10.43 8.07
N VAL A 110 -1.81 9.76 7.17
CA VAL A 110 -0.70 8.86 7.50
C VAL A 110 0.36 9.52 8.39
N SER A 111 0.78 10.76 8.06
CA SER A 111 1.85 11.45 8.79
C SER A 111 1.53 11.69 10.27
N LYS A 112 0.25 11.87 10.60
CA LYS A 112 -0.26 12.11 11.96
C LYS A 112 -0.45 10.82 12.75
N GLN A 113 -0.44 9.67 12.07
CA GLN A 113 -0.80 8.37 12.64
C GLN A 113 0.38 7.38 12.67
N LYS A 114 1.61 7.79 12.35
CA LYS A 114 2.78 6.89 12.21
C LYS A 114 2.93 5.90 13.38
N THR A 115 2.90 6.39 14.61
CA THR A 115 3.04 5.53 15.81
C THR A 115 1.88 4.55 15.95
N LYS A 116 0.64 5.00 15.71
CA LYS A 116 -0.55 4.13 15.75
C LYS A 116 -0.51 3.05 14.68
N ILE A 117 -0.08 3.41 13.47
CA ILE A 117 0.10 2.46 12.35
C ILE A 117 1.14 1.40 12.74
N LEU A 118 2.29 1.80 13.29
CA LEU A 118 3.32 0.84 13.72
C LEU A 118 2.83 -0.08 14.83
N SER A 119 2.09 0.44 15.82
CA SER A 119 1.46 -0.37 16.87
C SER A 119 0.46 -1.36 16.29
N HIS A 120 -0.41 -0.91 15.38
CA HIS A 120 -1.38 -1.78 14.70
C HIS A 120 -0.70 -2.92 13.94
N VAL A 121 0.31 -2.61 13.13
CA VAL A 121 1.07 -3.60 12.36
C VAL A 121 1.76 -4.59 13.29
N ALA A 122 2.36 -4.13 14.39
CA ALA A 122 3.00 -5.03 15.35
C ALA A 122 2.01 -6.00 16.00
N ASP A 123 0.89 -5.49 16.52
CA ASP A 123 -0.02 -6.28 17.35
C ASP A 123 -1.03 -7.12 16.56
N HIS A 124 -1.49 -6.64 15.41
CA HIS A 124 -2.54 -7.30 14.62
C HIS A 124 -1.99 -8.12 13.44
N ILE A 125 -0.78 -7.81 12.95
CA ILE A 125 -0.18 -8.49 11.79
C ILE A 125 1.04 -9.31 12.20
N VAL A 126 2.06 -8.68 12.79
CA VAL A 126 3.36 -9.32 13.04
C VAL A 126 3.29 -10.37 14.15
N ARG A 127 2.51 -10.12 15.22
CA ARG A 127 2.35 -11.06 16.33
C ARG A 127 1.65 -12.36 15.94
N LYS A 128 0.91 -12.38 14.82
CA LYS A 128 0.13 -13.52 14.35
C LYS A 128 0.79 -14.14 13.12
N ASN A 129 1.44 -15.30 13.26
CA ASN A 129 2.21 -15.91 12.17
C ASN A 129 1.41 -16.13 10.88
N ASP A 130 0.20 -16.68 10.98
CA ASP A 130 -0.63 -16.95 9.78
C ASP A 130 -1.01 -15.65 9.06
N THR A 131 -1.33 -14.61 9.84
CA THR A 131 -1.59 -13.28 9.31
C THR A 131 -0.35 -12.68 8.67
N LEU A 132 0.82 -12.84 9.29
CA LEU A 132 2.07 -12.29 8.79
C LEU A 132 2.38 -12.83 7.38
N PHE A 133 2.26 -14.14 7.17
CA PHE A 133 2.52 -14.73 5.84
C PHE A 133 1.49 -14.31 4.82
N LEU A 134 0.20 -14.34 5.17
CA LEU A 134 -0.88 -13.89 4.29
C LEU A 134 -0.69 -12.42 3.85
N VAL A 135 -0.40 -11.54 4.80
CA VAL A 135 -0.21 -10.11 4.52
C VAL A 135 1.05 -9.87 3.70
N ARG A 136 2.15 -10.60 3.98
CA ARG A 136 3.37 -10.53 3.19
C ARG A 136 3.11 -10.86 1.72
N ASP A 137 2.49 -12.02 1.46
CA ASP A 137 2.24 -12.49 0.10
C ASP A 137 1.27 -11.56 -0.65
N LEU A 138 0.23 -11.09 0.04
CA LEU A 138 -0.74 -10.15 -0.52
C LEU A 138 -0.10 -8.80 -0.87
N PHE A 139 0.73 -8.26 0.03
CA PHE A 139 1.45 -7.01 -0.22
C PHE A 139 2.46 -7.14 -1.33
N GLU A 140 3.17 -8.27 -1.41
CA GLU A 140 4.09 -8.56 -2.50
C GLU A 140 3.35 -8.52 -3.84
N GLN A 141 2.20 -9.18 -3.94
CA GLN A 141 1.39 -9.18 -5.16
C GLN A 141 0.88 -7.77 -5.53
N ALA A 142 0.36 -7.03 -4.56
CA ALA A 142 -0.13 -5.66 -4.78
C ALA A 142 0.99 -4.72 -5.26
N LEU A 143 2.17 -4.82 -4.65
CA LEU A 143 3.33 -4.01 -5.01
C LEU A 143 3.94 -4.43 -6.35
N ILE A 144 3.93 -5.72 -6.69
CA ILE A 144 4.33 -6.21 -8.03
C ILE A 144 3.42 -5.59 -9.09
N TYR A 145 2.10 -5.66 -8.90
CA TYR A 145 1.14 -5.04 -9.81
C TYR A 145 1.35 -3.53 -9.90
N ALA A 146 1.53 -2.84 -8.77
CA ALA A 146 1.75 -1.39 -8.76
C ALA A 146 3.03 -1.01 -9.52
N ARG A 147 4.11 -1.78 -9.38
CA ARG A 147 5.36 -1.57 -10.13
C ARG A 147 5.15 -1.69 -11.63
N TYR A 148 4.42 -2.72 -12.08
CA TYR A 148 4.12 -2.89 -13.50
C TYR A 148 3.18 -1.81 -14.04
N THR A 149 2.20 -1.35 -13.25
CA THR A 149 1.35 -0.22 -13.62
C THR A 149 2.18 1.06 -13.80
N ALA A 150 3.06 1.39 -12.85
CA ALA A 150 3.96 2.54 -12.96
C ALA A 150 4.87 2.44 -14.20
N LYS A 151 5.39 1.25 -14.49
CA LYS A 151 6.20 0.98 -15.67
C LYS A 151 5.43 1.07 -16.99
N ALA A 152 4.16 0.68 -17.01
CA ALA A 152 3.29 0.83 -18.17
C ALA A 152 3.00 2.31 -18.45
N SER A 153 2.72 3.10 -17.41
CA SER A 153 2.54 4.55 -17.49
C SER A 153 3.78 5.28 -18.03
N LYS A 154 4.99 4.69 -17.88
CA LYS A 154 6.24 5.19 -18.46
C LYS A 154 6.34 4.96 -19.98
N LYS A 155 5.83 3.83 -20.47
CA LYS A 155 5.97 3.38 -21.87
C LYS A 155 4.79 3.75 -22.78
N GLY A 156 3.62 4.05 -22.22
CA GLY A 156 2.41 4.40 -22.97
C GLY A 156 2.40 5.82 -23.56
N ARG A 157 3.55 6.48 -23.66
CA ARG A 157 3.74 7.83 -24.21
C ARG A 157 4.91 7.88 -25.17
#